data_AF-A0A420GEC8-F1
#
_entry.id   AF-A0A420GEC8-F1
#
_cell.length_a   1.000
_cell.length_b   1.000
_cell.length_c   1.000
_cell.angle_alpha   90.00
_cell.angle_beta   90.00
_cell.angle_gamma   90.00
#
_symmetry.space_group_name_H-M   'P 1'
#
loop_
_entity.id
_entity.type
_entity.pdbx_description
1 polymer ?
#
loop_
_entity_poly.entity_id
_entity_poly.type
_entity_poly.pdbx_seq_one_letter_code
_entity_poly.pdbx_strand_id
1 'polypeptide(L)'
;MVFFERRLTDEEAARLYTNYRGEEYTRVRLEIEPSYERYLALFDDPLSTDYYMIRVSDYIELVNVYPEMAEAKRILDFGGDGTVPARAFPWSTVTVDDLCAGNADQIGEKFDMIFASNVFEHLSDPVPVLRELTGRLRPDGLIFIDVPAPSHSNLAEGLLWQERYGGELYEMHEHITHFSRRSLVKLAKAAGLVPVFEYPSRYCPLSLVAMLECSALAQSLMPEKRLREIHFETRIARDEARATHNKVNLLRQHLEQQLADLSVPHATRDEARLDALREELSRVYKSTSWGVTAPMRVFGRAIRHLLGSR
;
A
#
# COMPACT_ATOMS: atom_id res chain seq x y z
N MET A 1 1.70 -5.48 21.86
CA MET A 1 2.80 -5.05 20.97
C MET A 1 4.09 -5.70 21.46
N VAL A 2 4.42 -6.85 20.87
CA VAL A 2 5.64 -7.60 21.15
C VAL A 2 6.72 -7.01 20.25
N PHE A 3 7.54 -6.10 20.77
CA PHE A 3 8.82 -5.84 20.11
C PHE A 3 9.79 -6.90 20.61
N PHE A 4 10.49 -7.56 19.71
CA PHE A 4 11.58 -8.42 20.12
C PHE A 4 12.65 -7.54 20.81
N GLU A 5 12.84 -7.70 22.12
CA GLU A 5 13.93 -7.04 22.86
C GLU A 5 15.30 -7.43 22.29
N ARG A 6 15.37 -8.58 21.61
CA ARG A 6 16.54 -9.14 20.96
C ARG A 6 16.31 -9.22 19.45
N ARG A 7 17.27 -8.76 18.65
CA ARG A 7 17.28 -9.00 17.19
C ARG A 7 17.47 -10.48 16.88
N LEU A 8 16.69 -11.01 15.93
CA LEU A 8 16.95 -12.32 15.35
C LEU A 8 18.28 -12.28 14.60
N THR A 9 19.08 -13.34 14.72
CA THR A 9 20.23 -13.56 13.84
C THR A 9 19.76 -13.84 12.42
N ASP A 10 20.64 -13.69 11.43
CA ASP A 10 20.30 -13.98 10.03
C ASP A 10 19.82 -15.43 9.85
N GLU A 11 20.41 -16.37 10.60
CA GLU A 11 19.98 -17.77 10.60
C GLU A 11 18.58 -17.96 11.19
N GLU A 12 18.25 -17.26 12.28
CA GLU A 12 16.92 -17.31 12.88
C GLU A 12 15.87 -16.65 11.99
N ALA A 13 16.20 -15.52 11.35
CA ALA A 13 15.32 -14.85 10.41
C ALA A 13 15.08 -15.72 9.16
N ALA A 14 16.11 -16.36 8.62
CA ALA A 14 16.00 -17.26 7.46
C ALA A 14 15.07 -18.45 7.70
N ARG A 15 14.97 -18.94 8.95
CA ARG A 15 14.04 -20.03 9.30
C ARG A 15 12.57 -19.64 9.12
N LEU A 16 12.21 -18.36 9.24
CA LEU A 16 10.86 -17.88 8.96
C LEU A 16 10.45 -18.07 7.50
N TYR A 17 11.43 -18.13 6.59
CA TYR A 17 11.25 -18.27 5.14
C TYR A 17 11.54 -19.67 4.63
N THR A 18 11.70 -20.66 5.51
CA THR A 18 11.90 -22.04 5.07
C THR A 18 10.67 -22.51 4.30
N ASN A 19 10.87 -22.90 3.03
CA ASN A 19 9.79 -23.26 2.12
C ASN A 19 8.75 -22.14 1.95
N TYR A 20 9.19 -20.86 1.95
CA TYR A 20 8.31 -19.70 1.90
C TYR A 20 7.26 -19.81 0.79
N ARG A 21 5.98 -19.65 1.16
CA ARG A 21 4.79 -19.83 0.31
C ARG A 21 4.63 -21.22 -0.33
N GLY A 22 5.46 -22.20 0.02
CA GLY A 22 5.27 -23.60 -0.33
C GLY A 22 4.21 -24.28 0.53
N GLU A 23 3.95 -25.56 0.23
CA GLU A 23 2.89 -26.35 0.86
C GLU A 23 3.06 -26.45 2.39
N GLU A 24 4.29 -26.73 2.86
CA GLU A 24 4.56 -26.89 4.29
C GLU A 24 4.43 -25.57 5.05
N TYR A 25 4.99 -24.48 4.50
CA TYR A 25 4.88 -23.14 5.07
C TYR A 25 3.41 -22.74 5.19
N THR A 26 2.64 -22.92 4.11
CA THR A 26 1.22 -22.56 4.08
C THR A 26 0.43 -23.38 5.09
N ARG A 27 0.67 -24.70 5.17
CA ARG A 27 0.01 -25.58 6.15
C ARG A 27 0.29 -25.13 7.58
N VAL A 28 1.56 -24.95 7.96
CA VAL A 28 1.94 -24.55 9.32
C VAL A 28 1.39 -23.16 9.65
N ARG A 29 1.45 -22.23 8.70
CA ARG A 29 0.92 -20.87 8.89
C ARG A 29 -0.58 -20.89 9.13
N LEU A 30 -1.36 -21.66 8.37
CA LEU A 30 -2.82 -21.73 8.54
C LEU A 30 -3.24 -22.36 9.88
N GLU A 31 -2.40 -23.19 10.50
CA GLU A 31 -2.66 -23.72 11.85
C GLU A 31 -2.60 -22.63 12.94
N ILE A 32 -1.80 -21.58 12.72
CA ILE A 32 -1.52 -20.51 13.71
C ILE A 32 -2.23 -19.20 13.36
N GLU A 33 -2.27 -18.86 12.07
CA GLU A 33 -2.90 -17.68 11.47
C GLU A 33 -3.98 -18.09 10.44
N PRO A 34 -5.13 -18.63 10.84
CA PRO A 34 -6.16 -19.11 9.89
C PRO A 34 -6.66 -18.04 8.92
N SER A 35 -6.64 -16.76 9.32
CA SER A 35 -6.99 -15.64 8.44
C SER A 35 -6.06 -15.50 7.22
N TYR A 36 -4.86 -16.11 7.25
CA TYR A 36 -3.93 -16.10 6.14
C TYR A 36 -4.53 -16.70 4.85
N GLU A 37 -5.50 -17.61 4.96
CA GLU A 37 -6.18 -18.22 3.82
C GLU A 37 -6.77 -17.18 2.86
N ARG A 38 -7.27 -16.06 3.39
CA ARG A 38 -7.87 -14.97 2.60
C ARG A 38 -6.84 -14.20 1.77
N TYR A 39 -5.55 -14.34 2.08
CA TYR A 39 -4.46 -13.67 1.37
C TYR A 39 -3.80 -14.54 0.31
N LEU A 40 -3.92 -15.87 0.40
CA LEU A 40 -3.35 -16.80 -0.58
C LEU A 40 -3.78 -16.43 -2.00
N ALA A 41 -5.09 -16.30 -2.23
CA ALA A 41 -5.64 -15.91 -3.53
C ALA A 41 -5.23 -14.48 -3.97
N LEU A 42 -5.00 -13.56 -3.02
CA LEU A 42 -4.60 -12.18 -3.35
C LEU A 42 -3.14 -12.11 -3.81
N PHE A 43 -2.27 -12.91 -3.20
CA PHE A 43 -0.84 -12.93 -3.47
C PHE A 43 -0.45 -13.89 -4.59
N ASP A 44 -1.23 -14.96 -4.83
CA ASP A 44 -0.98 -15.95 -5.90
C ASP A 44 -1.52 -15.47 -7.25
N ASP A 45 -2.44 -14.50 -7.26
CA ASP A 45 -2.96 -13.89 -8.49
C ASP A 45 -2.29 -12.54 -8.79
N PRO A 46 -1.35 -12.47 -9.76
CA PRO A 46 -0.70 -11.22 -10.15
C PRO A 46 -1.66 -10.24 -10.85
N LEU A 47 -2.90 -10.64 -11.15
CA LEU A 47 -3.98 -9.78 -11.65
C LEU A 47 -5.02 -9.46 -10.58
N SER A 48 -4.75 -9.79 -9.30
CA SER A 48 -5.71 -9.55 -8.23
C SER A 48 -6.07 -8.07 -8.18
N THR A 49 -7.33 -7.79 -8.49
CA THR A 49 -7.82 -6.40 -8.60
C THR A 49 -7.84 -5.74 -7.22
N ASP A 50 -8.04 -6.55 -6.18
CA ASP A 50 -8.14 -6.08 -4.80
C ASP A 50 -6.79 -5.71 -4.18
N TYR A 51 -5.67 -6.23 -4.67
CA TYR A 51 -4.33 -5.95 -4.12
C TYR A 51 -3.41 -5.32 -5.16
N TYR A 52 -2.99 -6.06 -6.19
CA TYR A 52 -2.00 -5.56 -7.16
C TYR A 52 -2.49 -4.33 -7.94
N MET A 53 -3.75 -4.31 -8.41
CA MET A 53 -4.23 -3.19 -9.23
C MET A 53 -4.35 -1.88 -8.48
N ILE A 54 -4.74 -1.91 -7.21
CA ILE A 54 -4.84 -0.69 -6.42
C ILE A 54 -3.47 -0.17 -6.02
N ARG A 55 -2.51 -1.06 -5.72
CA ARG A 55 -1.10 -0.65 -5.54
C ARG A 55 -0.55 0.03 -6.79
N VAL A 56 -0.73 -0.59 -7.96
CA VAL A 56 -0.35 0.02 -9.25
C VAL A 56 -1.04 1.37 -9.45
N SER A 57 -2.32 1.49 -9.11
CA SER A 57 -3.04 2.78 -9.16
C SER A 57 -2.45 3.83 -8.22
N ASP A 58 -2.09 3.47 -6.99
CA ASP A 58 -1.42 4.38 -6.05
C ASP A 58 -0.08 4.86 -6.59
N TYR A 59 0.69 3.97 -7.21
CA TYR A 59 1.97 4.35 -7.84
C TYR A 59 1.77 5.24 -9.06
N ILE A 60 0.74 5.00 -9.87
CA ILE A 60 0.40 5.90 -10.99
C ILE A 60 0.03 7.29 -10.46
N GLU A 61 -0.76 7.38 -9.39
CA GLU A 61 -1.07 8.66 -8.75
C GLU A 61 0.19 9.32 -8.16
N LEU A 62 1.16 8.53 -7.70
CA LEU A 62 2.41 9.05 -7.16
C LEU A 62 3.26 9.64 -8.28
N VAL A 63 3.41 8.93 -9.39
CA VAL A 63 4.08 9.40 -10.62
C VAL A 63 3.41 10.66 -11.16
N ASN A 64 2.09 10.77 -11.06
CA ASN A 64 1.37 11.98 -11.47
C ASN A 64 1.71 13.22 -10.61
N VAL A 65 2.14 13.03 -9.36
CA VAL A 65 2.54 14.11 -8.44
C VAL A 65 4.06 14.32 -8.46
N TYR A 66 4.81 13.28 -8.81
CA TYR A 66 6.26 13.26 -8.98
C TYR A 66 6.60 12.76 -10.40
N PRO A 67 6.35 13.59 -11.43
CA PRO A 67 6.59 13.20 -12.83
C PRO A 67 8.05 12.83 -13.11
N GLU A 68 8.98 13.28 -12.28
CA GLU A 68 10.40 12.94 -12.36
C GLU A 68 10.63 11.43 -12.19
N MET A 69 9.75 10.73 -11.48
CA MET A 69 9.79 9.26 -11.38
C MET A 69 9.52 8.57 -12.73
N ALA A 70 8.75 9.19 -13.62
CA ALA A 70 8.47 8.61 -14.95
C ALA A 70 9.70 8.57 -15.85
N GLU A 71 10.75 9.33 -15.52
CA GLU A 71 12.00 9.37 -16.29
C GLU A 71 12.94 8.21 -15.96
N ALA A 72 12.65 7.43 -14.92
CA ALA A 72 13.48 6.30 -14.50
C ALA A 72 13.53 5.22 -15.59
N LYS A 73 14.70 4.98 -16.18
CA LYS A 73 14.87 3.98 -17.25
C LYS A 73 15.29 2.63 -16.72
N ARG A 74 16.08 2.62 -15.64
CA ARG A 74 16.55 1.41 -14.96
C ARG A 74 16.01 1.37 -13.55
N ILE A 75 15.18 0.38 -13.30
CA ILE A 75 14.53 0.14 -12.01
C ILE A 75 15.06 -1.17 -11.44
N LEU A 76 15.53 -1.14 -10.20
CA LEU A 76 15.77 -2.34 -9.41
C LEU A 76 14.52 -2.60 -8.57
N ASP A 77 13.90 -3.77 -8.70
CA ASP A 77 12.90 -4.28 -7.77
C ASP A 77 13.57 -5.20 -6.77
N PHE A 78 13.85 -4.66 -5.59
CA PHE A 78 14.55 -5.36 -4.51
C PHE A 78 13.51 -6.10 -3.65
N GLY A 79 13.65 -7.43 -3.54
CA GLY A 79 12.75 -8.31 -2.80
C GLY A 79 11.36 -8.50 -3.43
N GLY A 80 11.12 -7.97 -4.63
CA GLY A 80 9.88 -8.12 -5.38
C GLY A 80 9.97 -9.17 -6.49
N ASP A 81 8.94 -9.24 -7.32
CA ASP A 81 8.81 -10.14 -8.48
C ASP A 81 8.83 -9.38 -9.83
N GLY A 82 9.04 -8.05 -9.81
CA GLY A 82 9.00 -7.16 -10.96
C GLY A 82 7.60 -6.73 -11.40
N THR A 83 6.54 -7.38 -10.89
CA THR A 83 5.16 -7.25 -11.40
C THR A 83 4.62 -5.82 -11.24
N VAL A 84 4.85 -5.22 -10.08
CA VAL A 84 4.39 -3.87 -9.74
C VAL A 84 5.16 -2.80 -10.53
N PRO A 85 6.50 -2.71 -10.44
CA PRO A 85 7.25 -1.67 -11.14
C PRO A 85 7.11 -1.77 -12.66
N ALA A 86 7.05 -2.98 -13.24
CA ALA A 86 6.87 -3.14 -14.68
C ALA A 86 5.52 -2.57 -15.20
N ARG A 87 4.48 -2.54 -14.36
CA ARG A 87 3.18 -1.96 -14.73
C ARG A 87 3.07 -0.48 -14.45
N ALA A 88 3.66 -0.01 -13.34
CA ALA A 88 3.71 1.41 -13.03
C ALA A 88 4.64 2.18 -13.98
N PHE A 89 5.71 1.52 -14.47
CA PHE A 89 6.74 2.09 -15.33
C PHE A 89 6.97 1.21 -16.57
N PRO A 90 6.00 1.12 -17.50
CA PRO A 90 6.06 0.19 -18.64
C PRO A 90 7.17 0.50 -19.64
N TRP A 91 7.79 1.68 -19.55
CA TRP A 91 8.88 2.14 -20.40
C TRP A 91 10.27 1.76 -19.86
N SER A 92 10.32 1.25 -18.63
CA SER A 92 11.56 1.04 -17.89
C SER A 92 12.03 -0.40 -17.99
N THR A 93 13.36 -0.59 -17.96
CA THR A 93 13.96 -1.90 -17.75
C THR A 93 13.94 -2.20 -16.25
N VAL A 94 13.17 -3.23 -15.87
CA VAL A 94 13.05 -3.70 -14.48
C VAL A 94 13.99 -4.88 -14.28
N THR A 95 14.85 -4.75 -13.27
CA THR A 95 15.77 -5.80 -12.81
C THR A 95 15.32 -6.25 -11.43
N VAL A 96 15.19 -7.56 -11.21
CA VAL A 96 14.77 -8.11 -9.92
C VAL A 96 15.99 -8.55 -9.13
N ASP A 97 16.08 -8.14 -7.87
CA ASP A 97 17.07 -8.65 -6.90
C ASP A 97 16.33 -9.36 -5.77
N ASP A 98 16.21 -10.67 -5.91
CA ASP A 98 15.56 -11.52 -4.92
C ASP A 98 16.53 -11.79 -3.77
N LEU A 99 16.19 -11.24 -2.61
CA LEU A 99 16.85 -11.45 -1.32
C LEU A 99 17.18 -12.92 -1.02
N CYS A 100 16.34 -13.85 -1.49
CA CYS A 100 16.50 -15.29 -1.26
C CYS A 100 17.40 -15.99 -2.29
N ALA A 101 17.44 -15.49 -3.53
CA ALA A 101 18.16 -16.14 -4.62
C ALA A 101 19.61 -15.63 -4.76
N GLY A 102 19.87 -14.39 -4.34
CA GLY A 102 21.17 -13.73 -4.43
C GLY A 102 21.62 -13.47 -5.87
N ASN A 103 21.88 -12.21 -6.25
CA ASN A 103 22.37 -11.89 -7.59
C ASN A 103 23.88 -11.54 -7.60
N ALA A 104 24.69 -12.46 -8.14
CA ALA A 104 26.12 -12.25 -8.37
C ALA A 104 26.43 -11.33 -9.57
N ASP A 105 25.48 -11.13 -10.49
CA ASP A 105 25.74 -10.57 -11.82
C ASP A 105 25.58 -9.03 -11.92
N GLN A 106 25.20 -8.34 -10.85
CA GLN A 106 24.87 -6.89 -10.89
C GLN A 106 25.88 -6.00 -10.16
N ILE A 107 27.09 -6.52 -9.88
CA ILE A 107 28.12 -5.78 -9.16
C ILE A 107 28.52 -4.52 -9.95
N GLY A 108 28.21 -3.35 -9.38
CA GLY A 108 28.58 -2.05 -9.95
C GLY A 108 27.51 -1.38 -10.80
N GLU A 109 26.38 -2.04 -11.05
CA GLU A 109 25.25 -1.40 -11.74
C GLU A 109 24.63 -0.27 -10.91
N LYS A 110 24.16 0.77 -11.60
CA LYS A 110 23.52 1.94 -10.99
C LYS A 110 22.12 2.16 -11.55
N PHE A 111 21.17 2.34 -10.65
CA PHE A 111 19.75 2.45 -10.97
C PHE A 111 19.24 3.89 -10.88
N ASP A 112 18.30 4.23 -11.76
CA ASP A 112 17.57 5.49 -11.70
C ASP A 112 16.52 5.43 -10.58
N MET A 113 15.98 4.24 -10.32
CA MET A 113 15.05 3.98 -9.23
C MET A 113 15.30 2.62 -8.58
N ILE A 114 15.17 2.55 -7.27
CA ILE A 114 15.12 1.29 -6.51
C ILE A 114 13.74 1.21 -5.86
N PHE A 115 13.03 0.12 -6.11
CA PHE A 115 11.76 -0.25 -5.51
C PHE A 115 12.05 -1.28 -4.41
N ALA A 116 11.58 -1.04 -3.19
CA ALA A 116 11.68 -1.99 -2.08
C ALA A 116 10.34 -2.04 -1.37
N SER A 117 9.58 -3.07 -1.67
CA SER A 117 8.14 -3.05 -1.44
C SER A 117 7.66 -4.20 -0.58
N ASN A 118 7.24 -3.92 0.65
CA ASN A 118 7.02 -4.91 1.70
C ASN A 118 8.25 -5.83 1.89
N VAL A 119 9.39 -5.19 2.16
CA VAL A 119 10.69 -5.86 2.32
C VAL A 119 11.34 -5.54 3.66
N PHE A 120 11.34 -4.27 4.05
CA PHE A 120 12.12 -3.82 5.20
C PHE A 120 11.57 -4.30 6.54
N GLU A 121 10.29 -4.65 6.61
CA GLU A 121 9.63 -5.25 7.78
C GLU A 121 10.12 -6.66 8.10
N HIS A 122 10.74 -7.32 7.12
CA HIS A 122 11.28 -8.67 7.23
C HIS A 122 12.74 -8.69 7.70
N LEU A 123 13.39 -7.53 7.78
CA LEU A 123 14.82 -7.42 8.08
C LEU A 123 15.07 -7.17 9.57
N SER A 124 15.96 -7.97 10.17
CA SER A 124 16.44 -7.78 11.55
C SER A 124 17.30 -6.52 11.70
N ASP A 125 18.14 -6.22 10.70
CA ASP A 125 18.94 -4.99 10.63
C ASP A 125 18.78 -4.30 9.27
N PRO A 126 17.82 -3.38 9.12
CA PRO A 126 17.51 -2.77 7.83
C PRO A 126 18.54 -1.72 7.36
N VAL A 127 19.38 -1.18 8.26
CA VAL A 127 20.29 -0.06 7.93
C VAL A 127 21.42 -0.48 6.97
N PRO A 128 22.16 -1.58 7.20
CA PRO A 128 23.19 -2.03 6.28
C PRO A 128 22.65 -2.32 4.87
N VAL A 129 21.49 -2.98 4.79
CA VAL A 129 20.82 -3.29 3.52
C VAL A 129 20.44 -2.01 2.78
N LEU A 130 19.81 -1.04 3.46
CA LEU A 130 19.46 0.22 2.81
C LEU A 130 20.71 0.99 2.34
N ARG A 131 21.82 0.96 3.10
CA ARG A 131 23.08 1.58 2.68
C ARG A 131 23.66 0.95 1.42
N GLU A 132 23.57 -0.38 1.30
CA GLU A 132 23.98 -1.08 0.09
C GLU A 132 23.15 -0.63 -1.12
N LEU A 133 21.82 -0.57 -0.98
CA LEU A 133 20.92 -0.07 -2.02
C LEU A 133 21.20 1.39 -2.35
N THR A 134 21.43 2.25 -1.36
CA THR A 134 21.85 3.64 -1.58
C THR A 134 23.14 3.69 -2.40
N GLY A 135 24.08 2.78 -2.14
CA GLY A 135 25.30 2.60 -2.91
C GLY A 135 25.06 2.18 -4.37
N ARG A 136 23.88 1.69 -4.74
CA ARG A 136 23.49 1.35 -6.12
C ARG A 136 22.67 2.44 -6.82
N LEU A 137 22.36 3.56 -6.15
CA LEU A 137 21.67 4.68 -6.79
C LEU A 137 22.61 5.51 -7.68
N ARG A 138 22.05 6.06 -8.77
CA ARG A 138 22.65 7.18 -9.50
C ARG A 138 22.56 8.48 -8.69
N PRO A 139 23.31 9.55 -9.03
CA PRO A 139 23.31 10.80 -8.28
C PRO A 139 21.94 11.43 -8.01
N ASP A 140 21.02 11.36 -8.99
CA ASP A 140 19.62 11.79 -8.85
C ASP A 140 18.64 10.61 -8.83
N GLY A 141 19.15 9.42 -8.50
CA GLY A 141 18.35 8.23 -8.33
C GLY A 141 17.47 8.32 -7.10
N LEU A 142 16.33 7.64 -7.15
CA LEU A 142 15.33 7.65 -6.09
C LEU A 142 15.10 6.23 -5.55
N ILE A 143 14.87 6.13 -4.24
CA ILE A 143 14.45 4.89 -3.61
C ILE A 143 13.02 5.04 -3.12
N PHE A 144 12.18 4.13 -3.56
CA PHE A 144 10.82 3.96 -3.10
C PHE A 144 10.80 2.82 -2.09
N ILE A 145 10.34 3.12 -0.88
CA ILE A 145 10.14 2.13 0.18
C ILE A 145 8.68 2.18 0.60
N ASP A 146 7.98 1.06 0.56
CA ASP A 146 6.74 0.91 1.29
C ASP A 146 6.80 -0.28 2.24
N VAL A 147 6.22 -0.06 3.42
CA VAL A 147 6.16 -1.02 4.51
C VAL A 147 4.76 -0.98 5.09
N PRO A 148 4.25 -2.08 5.65
CA PRO A 148 2.98 -2.07 6.35
C PRO A 148 2.94 -0.94 7.40
N ALA A 149 1.87 -0.14 7.39
CA ALA A 149 1.68 0.93 8.36
C ALA A 149 1.59 0.32 9.78
N PRO A 150 1.97 1.07 10.83
CA PRO A 150 2.00 0.51 12.17
C PRO A 150 0.62 0.00 12.57
N SER A 151 0.60 -1.06 13.37
CA SER A 151 -0.58 -1.80 13.87
C SER A 151 -1.55 -1.00 14.77
N HIS A 152 -1.46 0.33 14.76
CA HIS A 152 -2.40 1.24 15.41
C HIS A 152 -3.41 1.78 14.40
N SER A 153 -4.09 0.88 13.67
CA SER A 153 -5.31 1.26 12.99
C SER A 153 -6.28 1.85 14.01
N ASN A 154 -7.02 2.88 13.60
CA ASN A 154 -8.17 3.26 14.43
C ASN A 154 -9.20 2.12 14.42
N LEU A 155 -10.08 2.08 15.42
CA LEU A 155 -11.08 1.00 15.56
C LEU A 155 -11.86 0.74 14.26
N ALA A 156 -12.21 1.78 13.52
CA ALA A 156 -12.95 1.61 12.27
C ALA A 156 -12.11 0.95 11.17
N GLU A 157 -10.84 1.33 11.02
CA GLU A 157 -9.91 0.68 10.10
C GLU A 157 -9.66 -0.79 10.48
N GLY A 158 -9.48 -1.07 11.77
CA GLY A 158 -9.34 -2.45 12.27
C GLY A 158 -10.58 -3.31 12.00
N LEU A 159 -11.78 -2.77 12.24
CA LEU A 159 -13.04 -3.47 11.97
C LEU A 159 -13.28 -3.70 10.48
N LEU A 160 -13.04 -2.69 9.64
CA LEU A 160 -13.16 -2.83 8.17
C LEU A 160 -12.16 -3.84 7.62
N TRP A 161 -10.94 -3.88 8.18
CA TRP A 161 -9.96 -4.89 7.84
C TRP A 161 -10.44 -6.29 8.25
N GLN A 162 -10.88 -6.47 9.49
CA GLN A 162 -11.39 -7.75 9.97
C GLN A 162 -12.58 -8.24 9.15
N GLU A 163 -13.49 -7.35 8.77
CA GLU A 163 -14.61 -7.67 7.89
C GLU A 163 -14.10 -8.17 6.52
N ARG A 164 -13.21 -7.41 5.87
CA ARG A 164 -12.75 -7.69 4.50
C ARG A 164 -11.75 -8.84 4.41
N TYR A 165 -10.78 -8.90 5.31
CA TYR A 165 -9.60 -9.78 5.24
C TYR A 165 -9.42 -10.68 6.46
N GLY A 166 -10.16 -10.46 7.55
CA GLY A 166 -9.99 -11.22 8.80
C GLY A 166 -8.65 -10.93 9.49
N GLY A 167 -8.41 -11.61 10.62
CA GLY A 167 -7.15 -11.49 11.36
C GLY A 167 -6.89 -10.09 11.94
N GLU A 168 -5.68 -9.89 12.45
CA GLU A 168 -5.19 -8.57 12.83
C GLU A 168 -4.51 -7.87 11.65
N LEU A 169 -4.68 -6.56 11.55
CA LEU A 169 -4.16 -5.74 10.45
C LEU A 169 -2.62 -5.79 10.44
N TYR A 170 -2.05 -6.40 9.40
CA TYR A 170 -0.60 -6.44 9.13
C TYR A 170 0.28 -7.10 10.20
N GLU A 171 -0.32 -7.82 11.15
CA GLU A 171 0.41 -8.69 12.06
C GLU A 171 0.62 -10.04 11.38
N MET A 172 1.79 -10.19 10.76
CA MET A 172 2.27 -11.44 10.19
C MET A 172 3.52 -11.86 10.94
N HIS A 173 3.70 -13.14 11.28
CA HIS A 173 4.87 -13.60 12.04
C HIS A 173 6.22 -13.25 11.39
N GLU A 174 6.24 -13.10 10.07
CA GLU A 174 7.40 -12.72 9.26
C GLU A 174 7.69 -11.21 9.27
N HIS A 175 6.77 -10.37 9.76
CA HIS A 175 6.99 -8.93 9.96
C HIS A 175 7.68 -8.71 11.32
N ILE A 176 8.99 -8.96 11.36
CA ILE A 176 9.78 -8.85 12.60
C ILE A 176 10.16 -7.41 12.96
N THR A 177 10.04 -6.48 12.01
CA THR A 177 10.31 -5.06 12.17
C THR A 177 9.08 -4.23 11.79
N HIS A 178 8.61 -3.36 12.69
CA HIS A 178 7.49 -2.46 12.41
C HIS A 178 7.95 -1.00 12.31
N PHE A 179 7.43 -0.30 11.32
CA PHE A 179 7.79 1.09 11.07
C PHE A 179 6.67 2.05 11.43
N SER A 180 7.02 3.07 12.22
CA SER A 180 6.28 4.32 12.25
C SER A 180 6.84 5.26 11.16
N ARG A 181 6.08 6.30 10.81
CA ARG A 181 6.59 7.39 9.94
C ARG A 181 7.94 7.91 10.41
N ARG A 182 8.08 8.13 11.72
CA ARG A 182 9.30 8.64 12.34
C ARG A 182 10.47 7.65 12.23
N SER A 183 10.24 6.35 12.41
CA SER A 183 11.32 5.36 12.32
C SER A 183 11.74 5.10 10.88
N LEU A 184 10.82 5.11 9.91
CA LEU A 184 11.14 5.00 8.48
C LEU A 184 11.98 6.17 7.98
N VAL A 185 11.64 7.41 8.38
CA VAL A 185 12.47 8.60 8.09
C VAL A 185 13.87 8.49 8.70
N LYS A 186 13.97 7.96 9.93
CA LYS A 186 15.27 7.75 10.58
C LYS A 186 16.10 6.68 9.89
N LEU A 187 15.47 5.59 9.43
CA LEU A 187 16.12 4.55 8.63
C LEU A 187 16.73 5.16 7.36
N ALA A 188 15.96 5.94 6.61
CA ALA A 188 16.44 6.62 5.40
C ALA A 188 17.64 7.53 5.69
N LYS A 189 17.55 8.38 6.72
CA LYS A 189 18.66 9.27 7.12
C LYS A 189 19.90 8.49 7.55
N ALA A 190 19.74 7.38 8.27
CA ALA A 190 20.86 6.54 8.68
C ALA A 190 21.60 5.90 7.49
N ALA A 191 20.94 5.81 6.34
CA ALA A 191 21.51 5.35 5.07
C ALA A 191 22.01 6.49 4.16
N GLY A 192 22.03 7.74 4.62
CA GLY A 192 22.51 8.88 3.81
C GLY A 192 21.49 9.38 2.78
N LEU A 193 20.19 9.14 3.04
CA LEU A 193 19.10 9.57 2.18
C LEU A 193 18.27 10.69 2.82
N VAL A 194 17.71 11.55 1.98
CA VAL A 194 16.73 12.58 2.35
C VAL A 194 15.33 12.21 1.84
N PRO A 195 14.33 12.12 2.74
CA PRO A 195 12.92 11.91 2.35
C PRO A 195 12.32 13.10 1.59
N VAL A 196 11.94 12.89 0.33
CA VAL A 196 11.26 13.89 -0.53
C VAL A 196 9.74 13.69 -0.59
N PHE A 197 9.23 12.55 -0.14
CA PHE A 197 7.80 12.26 0.01
C PHE A 197 7.57 11.22 1.10
N GLU A 198 6.50 11.39 1.88
CA GLU A 198 6.07 10.43 2.90
C GLU A 198 4.54 10.40 2.95
N TYR A 199 3.91 9.24 2.73
CA TYR A 199 2.45 9.14 2.73
C TYR A 199 1.92 7.77 3.14
N PRO A 200 0.85 7.69 3.96
CA PRO A 200 0.11 6.45 4.18
C PRO A 200 -0.84 6.16 3.02
N SER A 201 -0.51 5.20 2.15
CA SER A 201 -1.30 4.83 0.97
C SER A 201 -2.66 4.19 1.33
N ARG A 202 -3.54 3.97 0.32
CA ARG A 202 -4.94 3.52 0.52
C ARG A 202 -5.05 2.18 1.23
N TYR A 203 -4.06 1.32 1.04
CA TYR A 203 -3.99 0.03 1.72
C TYR A 203 -3.26 0.07 3.06
N CYS A 204 -2.96 1.24 3.62
CA CYS A 204 -2.16 1.32 4.83
C CYS A 204 -0.77 0.67 4.73
N PRO A 205 -0.02 0.77 3.61
CA PRO A 205 1.42 0.86 3.74
C PRO A 205 1.85 2.32 3.88
N LEU A 206 2.82 2.52 4.76
CA LEU A 206 3.56 3.76 4.88
C LEU A 206 4.60 3.79 3.75
N SER A 207 4.40 4.68 2.78
CA SER A 207 5.30 4.87 1.66
C SER A 207 6.25 6.04 1.89
N LEU A 208 7.47 5.89 1.40
CA LEU A 208 8.56 6.84 1.45
C LEU A 208 9.22 6.91 0.06
N VAL A 209 9.40 8.12 -0.46
CA VAL A 209 10.37 8.37 -1.54
C VAL A 209 11.53 9.12 -0.93
N ALA A 210 12.74 8.60 -1.12
CA ALA A 210 13.96 9.24 -0.64
C ALA A 210 15.03 9.26 -1.73
N MET A 211 15.96 10.20 -1.60
CA MET A 211 17.02 10.45 -2.57
C MET A 211 18.34 10.68 -1.85
N LEU A 212 19.46 10.68 -2.58
CA LEU A 212 20.76 11.03 -2.01
C LEU A 212 20.74 12.48 -1.49
N GLU A 213 21.39 12.74 -0.35
CA GLU A 213 21.49 14.12 0.20
C GLU A 213 22.15 15.11 -0.79
N CYS A 214 23.06 14.62 -1.62
CA CYS A 214 23.74 15.43 -2.63
C CYS A 214 22.97 15.56 -3.96
N SER A 215 21.80 14.95 -4.10
CA SER A 215 21.01 15.00 -5.33
C SER A 215 20.54 16.43 -5.61
N ALA A 216 20.74 16.90 -6.85
CA ALA A 216 20.25 18.20 -7.30
C ALA A 216 18.72 18.18 -7.40
N LEU A 217 18.16 17.06 -7.86
CA LEU A 217 16.71 16.86 -7.91
C LEU A 217 16.08 16.83 -6.50
N ALA A 218 16.74 16.21 -5.51
CA ALA A 218 16.26 16.28 -4.13
C ALA A 218 16.19 17.73 -3.62
N GLN A 219 17.21 18.54 -3.91
CA GLN A 219 17.24 19.96 -3.52
C GLN A 219 16.11 20.78 -4.17
N SER A 220 15.70 20.47 -5.40
CA SER A 220 14.57 21.13 -6.05
C SER A 220 13.21 20.64 -5.54
N LEU A 221 13.10 19.36 -5.15
CA LEU A 221 11.84 18.77 -4.68
C LEU A 221 11.51 19.10 -3.22
N MET A 222 12.53 19.25 -2.37
CA MET A 222 12.34 19.47 -0.93
C MET A 222 11.48 20.71 -0.59
N PRO A 223 11.62 21.87 -1.25
CA PRO A 223 10.73 23.02 -1.05
C PRO A 223 9.26 22.74 -1.42
N GLU A 224 9.01 21.87 -2.39
CA GLU A 224 7.67 21.53 -2.89
C GLU A 224 7.04 20.34 -2.16
N LYS A 225 7.81 19.60 -1.36
CA LYS A 225 7.40 18.37 -0.68
C LYS A 225 6.00 18.47 -0.08
N ARG A 226 5.74 19.54 0.70
CA ARG A 226 4.45 19.70 1.40
C ARG A 226 3.29 19.93 0.45
N LEU A 227 3.50 20.70 -0.62
CA LEU A 227 2.49 20.98 -1.62
C LEU A 227 2.16 19.69 -2.41
N ARG A 228 3.18 18.92 -2.76
CA ARG A 228 3.05 17.64 -3.46
C ARG A 228 2.35 16.59 -2.59
N GLU A 229 2.69 16.49 -1.30
CA GLU A 229 1.94 15.67 -0.33
C GLU A 229 0.44 15.98 -0.39
N ILE A 230 0.07 17.25 -0.21
CA ILE A 230 -1.34 17.70 -0.23
C ILE A 230 -2.02 17.38 -1.57
N HIS A 231 -1.32 17.58 -2.69
CA HIS A 231 -1.83 17.27 -4.02
C HIS A 231 -2.11 15.76 -4.14
N PHE A 232 -1.19 14.91 -3.70
CA PHE A 232 -1.38 13.46 -3.66
C PHE A 232 -2.60 13.07 -2.81
N GLU A 233 -2.71 13.56 -1.57
CA GLU A 233 -3.86 13.21 -0.71
C GLU A 233 -5.19 13.62 -1.35
N THR A 234 -5.22 14.78 -2.01
CA THR A 234 -6.41 15.30 -2.69
C THR A 234 -6.80 14.41 -3.88
N ARG A 235 -5.83 13.93 -4.65
CA ARG A 235 -6.08 13.05 -5.79
C ARG A 235 -6.59 11.68 -5.35
N ILE A 236 -5.95 11.08 -4.34
CA ILE A 236 -6.41 9.81 -3.74
C ILE A 236 -7.84 9.95 -3.22
N ALA A 237 -8.12 10.97 -2.41
CA ALA A 237 -9.46 11.20 -1.87
C ALA A 237 -10.52 11.39 -2.96
N ARG A 238 -10.17 12.07 -4.06
CA ARG A 238 -11.06 12.23 -5.22
C ARG A 238 -11.31 10.90 -5.93
N ASP A 239 -10.28 10.08 -6.09
CA ASP A 239 -10.41 8.77 -6.75
C ASP A 239 -11.26 7.80 -5.91
N GLU A 240 -11.05 7.76 -4.60
CA GLU A 240 -11.89 7.00 -3.66
C GLU A 240 -13.35 7.44 -3.71
N ALA A 241 -13.62 8.75 -3.73
CA ALA A 241 -14.96 9.30 -3.85
C ALA A 241 -15.62 8.89 -5.18
N ARG A 242 -14.86 8.89 -6.27
CA ARG A 242 -15.34 8.46 -7.59
C ARG A 242 -15.63 6.95 -7.64
N ALA A 243 -14.72 6.12 -7.14
CA ALA A 243 -14.90 4.66 -7.07
C ALA A 243 -16.14 4.28 -6.26
N THR A 244 -16.30 4.94 -5.11
CA THR A 244 -17.49 4.83 -4.27
C THR A 244 -18.76 5.20 -5.02
N HIS A 245 -18.78 6.37 -5.68
CA HIS A 245 -19.94 6.83 -6.44
C HIS A 245 -20.33 5.83 -7.54
N ASN A 246 -19.35 5.27 -8.24
CA ASN A 246 -19.57 4.24 -9.26
C ASN A 246 -20.17 2.96 -8.66
N LYS A 247 -19.67 2.49 -7.50
CA LYS A 247 -20.20 1.32 -6.80
C LYS A 247 -21.66 1.53 -6.39
N VAL A 248 -21.99 2.71 -5.87
CA VAL A 248 -23.37 3.08 -5.52
C VAL A 248 -24.28 3.07 -6.75
N ASN A 249 -23.82 3.63 -7.87
CA ASN A 249 -24.60 3.61 -9.11
C ASN A 249 -24.82 2.19 -9.65
N LEU A 250 -23.82 1.31 -9.56
CA LEU A 250 -23.94 -0.09 -9.96
C LEU A 250 -24.95 -0.84 -9.06
N LEU A 251 -24.87 -0.65 -7.74
CA LEU A 251 -25.85 -1.21 -6.81
C LEU A 251 -27.26 -0.71 -7.11
N ARG A 252 -27.41 0.58 -7.39
CA ARG A 252 -28.68 1.18 -7.81
C ARG A 252 -29.22 0.51 -9.07
N GLN A 253 -28.40 0.37 -10.12
CA GLN A 253 -28.81 -0.29 -11.37
C GLN A 253 -29.21 -1.75 -11.12
N HIS A 254 -28.48 -2.47 -10.28
CA HIS A 254 -28.81 -3.85 -9.92
C HIS A 254 -30.14 -3.95 -9.18
N LEU A 255 -30.39 -3.06 -8.20
CA LEU A 255 -31.64 -2.99 -7.46
C LEU A 255 -32.81 -2.58 -8.37
N GLU A 256 -32.61 -1.61 -9.27
CA GLU A 256 -33.60 -1.20 -10.28
C GLU A 256 -33.94 -2.38 -11.22
N GLN A 257 -32.95 -3.16 -11.66
CA GLN A 257 -33.17 -4.36 -12.48
C GLN A 257 -33.93 -5.45 -11.71
N GLN A 258 -33.55 -5.74 -10.47
CA GLN A 258 -34.27 -6.70 -9.63
C GLN A 258 -35.72 -6.28 -9.39
N LEU A 259 -35.96 -4.99 -9.19
CA LEU A 259 -37.31 -4.45 -9.07
C LEU A 259 -38.12 -4.65 -10.36
N ALA A 260 -37.49 -4.46 -11.52
CA ALA A 260 -38.11 -4.67 -12.83
C ALA A 260 -38.42 -6.16 -13.10
N ASP A 261 -37.51 -7.07 -12.74
CA ASP A 261 -37.69 -8.52 -12.89
C ASP A 261 -38.80 -9.06 -11.98
N LEU A 262 -38.93 -8.53 -10.75
CA LEU A 262 -39.99 -8.89 -9.79
C LEU A 262 -41.36 -8.28 -10.12
N SER A 263 -41.42 -7.29 -10.99
CA SER A 263 -42.70 -6.71 -11.46
C SER A 263 -43.30 -7.47 -12.66
N VAL A 264 -42.63 -8.53 -13.12
CA VAL A 264 -43.20 -9.53 -14.04
C VAL A 264 -44.15 -10.44 -13.26
N PRO A 265 -45.40 -10.70 -13.72
CA PRO A 265 -46.48 -11.18 -12.86
C PRO A 265 -46.32 -12.66 -12.47
N HIS A 266 -45.64 -12.95 -11.35
CA HIS A 266 -45.67 -14.24 -10.65
C HIS A 266 -45.92 -14.07 -9.13
N ALA A 267 -47.19 -13.80 -8.79
CA ALA A 267 -47.89 -14.10 -7.53
C ALA A 267 -47.19 -13.96 -6.16
N THR A 268 -47.61 -12.92 -5.41
CA THR A 268 -47.75 -12.79 -3.93
C THR A 268 -46.52 -12.94 -3.01
N ARG A 269 -45.50 -13.74 -3.35
CA ARG A 269 -44.27 -13.85 -2.55
C ARG A 269 -43.29 -12.69 -2.81
N ASP A 270 -43.53 -11.94 -3.87
CA ASP A 270 -42.63 -10.90 -4.38
C ASP A 270 -42.92 -9.49 -3.83
N GLU A 271 -44.12 -9.21 -3.30
CA GLU A 271 -44.48 -7.88 -2.77
C GLU A 271 -43.62 -7.48 -1.55
N ALA A 272 -43.47 -8.37 -0.56
CA ALA A 272 -42.63 -8.11 0.60
C ALA A 272 -41.14 -7.91 0.23
N ARG A 273 -40.69 -8.59 -0.83
CA ARG A 273 -39.33 -8.47 -1.35
C ARG A 273 -39.13 -7.16 -2.13
N LEU A 274 -40.12 -6.75 -2.92
CA LEU A 274 -40.17 -5.46 -3.61
C LEU A 274 -40.12 -4.29 -2.63
N ASP A 275 -40.86 -4.38 -1.52
CA ASP A 275 -40.88 -3.32 -0.50
C ASP A 275 -39.54 -3.23 0.26
N ALA A 276 -38.91 -4.37 0.59
CA ALA A 276 -37.58 -4.38 1.21
C ALA A 276 -36.51 -3.75 0.30
N LEU A 277 -36.53 -4.05 -1.00
CA LEU A 277 -35.60 -3.47 -1.98
C LEU A 277 -35.83 -1.97 -2.19
N ARG A 278 -37.09 -1.50 -2.20
CA ARG A 278 -37.43 -0.07 -2.25
C ARG A 278 -36.92 0.68 -1.03
N GLU A 279 -37.03 0.07 0.15
CA GLU A 279 -36.53 0.65 1.40
C GLU A 279 -35.00 0.71 1.42
N GLU A 280 -34.32 -0.31 0.88
CA GLU A 280 -32.87 -0.31 0.68
C GLU A 280 -32.42 0.77 -0.31
N LEU A 281 -33.10 0.90 -1.47
CA LEU A 281 -32.84 1.98 -2.43
C LEU A 281 -33.03 3.36 -1.79
N SER A 282 -34.09 3.55 -0.99
CA SER A 282 -34.35 4.80 -0.27
C SER A 282 -33.27 5.11 0.76
N ARG A 283 -32.74 4.10 1.46
CA ARG A 283 -31.61 4.25 2.39
C ARG A 283 -30.34 4.69 1.66
N VAL A 284 -30.04 4.13 0.50
CA VAL A 284 -28.92 4.57 -0.35
C VAL A 284 -29.07 6.05 -0.74
N TYR A 285 -30.28 6.49 -1.13
CA TYR A 285 -30.57 7.89 -1.47
C TYR A 285 -30.46 8.86 -0.29
N LYS A 286 -30.86 8.44 0.91
CA LYS A 286 -30.90 9.30 2.13
C LYS A 286 -29.61 9.26 2.95
N SER A 287 -28.69 8.37 2.62
CA SER A 287 -27.40 8.19 3.31
C SER A 287 -26.51 9.44 3.15
N THR A 288 -26.54 10.35 4.13
CA THR A 288 -25.72 11.58 4.19
C THR A 288 -24.24 11.33 4.53
N SER A 289 -23.85 10.09 4.80
CA SER A 289 -22.48 9.70 5.15
C SER A 289 -21.45 9.95 4.03
N TRP A 290 -21.88 10.07 2.76
CA TRP A 290 -20.98 10.18 1.62
C TRP A 290 -20.60 11.63 1.24
N GLY A 291 -21.51 12.59 1.42
CA GLY A 291 -21.29 13.99 1.03
C GLY A 291 -20.44 14.79 2.02
N VAL A 292 -20.32 14.32 3.26
CA VAL A 292 -19.71 15.08 4.36
C VAL A 292 -18.43 14.43 4.89
N THR A 293 -18.32 13.10 4.94
CA THR A 293 -17.21 12.46 5.68
C THR A 293 -15.88 12.37 4.92
N ALA A 294 -15.87 12.43 3.59
CA ALA A 294 -14.61 12.49 2.82
C ALA A 294 -14.01 13.90 2.80
N PRO A 295 -14.77 14.99 2.51
CA PRO A 295 -14.24 16.35 2.57
C PRO A 295 -13.92 16.81 4.01
N MET A 296 -14.72 16.41 5.01
CA MET A 296 -14.48 16.81 6.41
C MET A 296 -13.33 16.05 7.07
N ARG A 297 -12.92 14.87 6.58
CA ARG A 297 -11.69 14.19 7.05
C ARG A 297 -10.42 14.93 6.60
N VAL A 298 -10.44 15.52 5.40
CA VAL A 298 -9.35 16.35 4.87
C VAL A 298 -9.32 17.69 5.61
N PHE A 299 -10.47 18.37 5.74
CA PHE A 299 -10.57 19.62 6.49
C PHE A 299 -10.24 19.46 7.98
N GLY A 300 -10.69 18.39 8.63
CA GLY A 300 -10.41 18.11 10.03
C GLY A 300 -8.95 17.71 10.32
N ARG A 301 -8.22 17.15 9.35
CA ARG A 301 -6.77 16.90 9.47
C ARG A 301 -5.96 18.17 9.23
N ALA A 302 -6.34 18.99 8.24
CA ALA A 302 -5.70 20.27 7.97
C ALA A 302 -5.84 21.28 9.14
N ILE A 303 -7.03 21.39 9.75
CA ILE A 303 -7.30 22.33 10.84
C ILE A 303 -6.59 21.92 12.14
N ARG A 304 -6.48 20.63 12.46
CA ARG A 304 -5.77 20.14 13.65
C ARG A 304 -4.25 20.33 13.58
N HIS A 305 -3.67 20.43 12.39
CA HIS A 305 -2.24 20.74 12.20
C HIS A 305 -1.94 22.24 12.19
N LEU A 306 -2.88 23.08 11.74
CA LEU A 306 -2.74 24.55 11.80
C LEU A 306 -2.89 25.11 13.22
N LEU A 307 -3.64 24.43 14.09
CA LEU A 307 -3.88 24.85 15.47
C LEU A 307 -2.95 24.17 16.50
N GLY A 308 -2.04 23.30 16.04
CA GLY A 308 -1.16 22.48 16.88
C GLY A 308 0.28 22.96 17.01
N SER A 309 0.55 24.26 16.84
CA SER A 309 1.84 24.88 17.14
C SER A 309 1.70 25.96 18.21
N ARG A 310 1.69 25.51 19.47
CA ARG A 310 2.20 26.25 20.62
C ARG A 310 2.92 25.27 21.54
#